data_AF-A0A7G3BWN3-F1
#
_entry.id   AF-A0A7G3BWN3-F1
#
_cell.length_a   1.000
_cell.length_b   1.000
_cell.length_c   1.000
_cell.angle_alpha   90.00
_cell.angle_beta   90.00
_cell.angle_gamma   90.00
#
_symmetry.space_group_name_H-M   'P 1'
#
loop_
_entity.id
_entity.type
_entity.pdbx_description
1 polymer ?
#
loop_
_entity_poly.entity_id
_entity_poly.type
_entity_poly.pdbx_seq_one_letter_code
_entity_poly.pdbx_strand_id
1 'polypeptide(L)'
;MVANLQMKKHVLLIAAITVSFANLCYAKTKTFTWQNDLCEFEGQYNPQQYSEKQLQDTVQMMQLSHTSLLNSRSYAFKPEDIAKIKLKEIDQEYKNTRTQLNNLHPIPLKAFQTLKQNLLTALDQEYRHNYLTAAAFSQPEKLLISDYGQQCFAIAKSLNTRNSNTLLQNAKNSLDKENKHQLKLGNDPDFLAKRAQDFDSKLKSKNAVQYAQIQLIRDWSNCANPHQAQDEQLEQIFRNTVFIQTKEVYCDKP
;
A
#
# COMPACT_ATOMS: atom_id res chain seq x y z
N MET A 1 -41.88 86.62 -47.44
CA MET A 1 -41.13 85.56 -48.13
C MET A 1 -39.75 85.48 -47.49
N VAL A 2 -39.38 84.28 -47.01
CA VAL A 2 -38.00 83.76 -46.81
C VAL A 2 -37.16 84.43 -45.69
N ALA A 3 -37.12 83.79 -44.50
CA ALA A 3 -35.97 83.05 -43.90
C ALA A 3 -34.99 83.97 -43.12
N ASN A 4 -34.23 83.61 -42.08
CA ASN A 4 -33.72 82.34 -41.57
C ASN A 4 -33.27 82.59 -40.10
N LEU A 5 -33.75 81.81 -39.13
CA LEU A 5 -33.06 80.73 -38.40
C LEU A 5 -32.18 81.15 -37.20
N GLN A 6 -32.71 80.86 -36.01
CA GLN A 6 -32.05 80.81 -34.72
C GLN A 6 -31.01 79.69 -34.67
N MET A 7 -29.85 79.93 -34.04
CA MET A 7 -28.96 78.87 -33.54
C MET A 7 -28.99 78.84 -32.00
N LYS A 8 -29.71 77.87 -31.44
CA LYS A 8 -29.55 77.42 -30.04
C LYS A 8 -28.53 76.28 -30.02
N LYS A 9 -27.47 76.44 -29.25
CA LYS A 9 -26.51 75.37 -28.92
C LYS A 9 -27.16 74.41 -27.93
N HIS A 10 -27.45 73.19 -28.37
CA HIS A 10 -27.70 72.06 -27.48
C HIS A 10 -26.53 71.09 -27.63
N VAL A 11 -25.65 71.08 -26.62
CA VAL A 11 -24.63 70.05 -26.46
C VAL A 11 -25.33 68.82 -25.88
N LEU A 12 -25.54 67.80 -26.73
CA LEU A 12 -26.02 66.49 -26.31
C LEU A 12 -24.84 65.72 -25.68
N LEU A 13 -24.96 65.43 -24.38
CA LEU A 13 -24.12 64.44 -23.70
C LEU A 13 -24.64 63.05 -24.07
N ILE A 14 -23.85 62.29 -24.84
CA ILE A 14 -24.10 60.87 -25.07
C ILE A 14 -23.36 60.09 -23.99
N ALA A 15 -24.11 59.57 -23.01
CA ALA A 15 -23.61 58.61 -22.05
C ALA A 15 -23.58 57.22 -22.70
N ALA A 16 -22.39 56.74 -23.06
CA ALA A 16 -22.20 55.36 -23.49
C ALA A 16 -22.15 54.45 -22.25
N ILE A 17 -23.25 53.75 -21.97
CA ILE A 17 -23.29 52.71 -20.94
C ILE A 17 -22.71 51.43 -21.55
N THR A 18 -21.43 51.18 -21.31
CA THR A 18 -20.83 49.87 -21.55
C THR A 18 -21.29 48.91 -20.45
N VAL A 19 -22.35 48.15 -20.72
CA VAL A 19 -22.70 46.99 -19.89
C VAL A 19 -21.67 45.90 -20.17
N SER A 20 -20.62 45.88 -19.35
CA SER A 20 -19.73 44.72 -19.25
C SER A 20 -20.53 43.58 -18.63
N PHE A 21 -21.10 42.71 -19.47
CA PHE A 21 -21.57 41.41 -19.03
C PHE A 21 -20.34 40.62 -18.57
N ALA A 22 -20.00 40.72 -17.28
CA ALA A 22 -19.18 39.73 -16.63
C ALA A 22 -19.94 38.42 -16.73
N ASN A 23 -19.56 37.58 -17.70
CA ASN A 23 -19.92 36.17 -17.70
C ASN A 23 -19.26 35.55 -16.46
N LEU A 24 -19.91 35.68 -15.32
CA LEU A 24 -19.70 34.81 -14.17
C LEU A 24 -20.20 33.44 -14.61
N CYS A 25 -19.39 32.74 -15.39
CA CYS A 25 -19.47 31.29 -15.51
C CYS A 25 -19.22 30.76 -14.11
N TYR A 26 -20.29 30.60 -13.32
CA TYR A 26 -20.25 29.75 -12.14
C TYR A 26 -19.81 28.38 -12.64
N ALA A 27 -18.55 28.02 -12.36
CA ALA A 27 -18.07 26.67 -12.61
C ALA A 27 -19.04 25.72 -11.91
N LYS A 28 -19.74 24.89 -12.69
CA LYS A 28 -20.75 23.98 -12.17
C LYS A 28 -20.05 23.00 -11.23
N THR A 29 -20.13 23.22 -9.93
CA THR A 29 -19.50 22.34 -8.95
C THR A 29 -20.24 21.02 -8.87
N LYS A 30 -19.52 19.97 -8.51
CA LYS A 30 -20.07 18.65 -8.16
C LYS A 30 -19.60 18.27 -6.76
N THR A 31 -20.38 17.43 -6.10
CA THR A 31 -20.01 16.84 -4.82
C THR A 31 -19.41 15.45 -5.05
N PHE A 32 -18.39 15.11 -4.28
CA PHE A 32 -17.79 13.79 -4.21
C PHE A 32 -17.62 13.40 -2.74
N THR A 33 -17.91 12.15 -2.42
CA THR A 33 -17.75 11.59 -1.08
C THR A 33 -16.69 10.51 -1.10
N TRP A 34 -15.93 10.42 -0.01
CA TRP A 34 -14.94 9.36 0.18
C TRP A 34 -14.75 9.09 1.67
N GLN A 35 -14.10 7.97 1.97
CA GLN A 35 -13.78 7.60 3.34
C GLN A 35 -12.35 7.09 3.44
N ASN A 36 -11.73 7.36 4.58
CA ASN A 36 -10.58 6.62 5.06
C ASN A 36 -11.01 5.69 6.21
N ASP A 37 -10.06 5.06 6.89
CA ASP A 37 -10.36 4.05 7.92
C ASP A 37 -11.15 4.60 9.12
N LEU A 38 -11.17 5.92 9.33
CA LEU A 38 -11.77 6.54 10.52
C LEU A 38 -12.86 7.55 10.21
N CYS A 39 -12.90 8.10 9.00
CA CYS A 39 -13.71 9.26 8.66
C CYS A 39 -14.34 9.16 7.28
N GLU A 40 -15.58 9.63 7.17
CA GLU A 40 -16.29 9.95 5.94
C GLU A 40 -16.20 11.46 5.65
N PHE A 41 -15.87 11.79 4.41
CA PHE A 41 -15.70 13.15 3.93
C PHE A 41 -16.60 13.42 2.72
N GLU A 42 -16.98 14.68 2.59
CA GLU A 42 -17.66 15.22 1.42
C GLU A 42 -16.91 16.46 0.92
N GLY A 43 -16.75 16.60 -0.39
CA GLY A 43 -16.08 17.75 -0.98
C GLY A 43 -16.72 18.22 -2.27
N GLN A 44 -16.78 19.55 -2.46
CA GLN A 44 -17.21 20.17 -3.71
C GLN A 44 -15.99 20.41 -4.62
N TYR A 45 -16.05 19.95 -5.86
CA TYR A 45 -14.97 20.06 -6.84
C TYR A 45 -15.45 20.63 -8.18
N ASN A 46 -14.48 21.08 -8.98
CA ASN A 46 -14.70 21.55 -10.35
C ASN A 46 -14.59 20.37 -11.35
N PRO A 47 -15.70 19.90 -11.96
CA PRO A 47 -15.70 18.77 -12.88
C PRO A 47 -15.03 19.04 -14.22
N GLN A 48 -14.74 20.31 -14.55
CA GLN A 48 -13.91 20.68 -15.69
C GLN A 48 -12.42 20.49 -15.40
N GLN A 49 -12.01 20.44 -14.12
CA GLN A 49 -10.62 20.25 -13.70
C GLN A 49 -10.31 18.78 -13.39
N TYR A 50 -11.22 18.09 -12.72
CA TYR A 50 -11.06 16.68 -12.36
C TYR A 50 -12.34 15.91 -12.70
N SER A 51 -12.19 14.72 -13.26
CA SER A 51 -13.31 13.79 -13.42
C SER A 51 -13.56 13.00 -12.14
N GLU A 52 -14.79 12.57 -11.93
CA GLU A 52 -15.15 11.71 -10.79
C GLU A 52 -14.33 10.42 -10.76
N LYS A 53 -14.05 9.83 -11.93
CA LYS A 53 -13.18 8.66 -12.04
C LYS A 53 -11.76 8.93 -11.53
N GLN A 54 -11.19 10.11 -11.79
CA GLN A 54 -9.86 10.45 -11.27
C GLN A 54 -9.87 10.57 -9.75
N LEU A 55 -10.96 11.07 -9.15
CA LEU A 55 -11.12 11.13 -7.71
C LEU A 55 -11.22 9.72 -7.11
N GLN A 56 -12.05 8.85 -7.70
CA GLN A 56 -12.20 7.45 -7.28
C GLN A 56 -10.87 6.69 -7.37
N ASP A 57 -10.17 6.78 -8.50
CA ASP A 57 -8.88 6.11 -8.71
C ASP A 57 -7.82 6.63 -7.71
N THR A 58 -7.88 7.93 -7.34
CA THR A 58 -6.98 8.52 -6.34
C THR A 58 -7.25 7.97 -4.93
N VAL A 59 -8.52 7.95 -4.51
CA VAL A 59 -8.93 7.39 -3.20
C VAL A 59 -8.56 5.91 -3.11
N GLN A 60 -8.83 5.13 -4.17
CA GLN A 60 -8.46 3.72 -4.21
C GLN A 60 -6.95 3.53 -4.02
N MET A 61 -6.12 4.35 -4.68
CA MET A 61 -4.66 4.27 -4.51
C MET A 61 -4.22 4.63 -3.09
N MET A 62 -4.82 5.65 -2.47
CA MET A 62 -4.52 6.01 -1.08
C MET A 62 -4.85 4.84 -0.14
N GLN A 63 -6.02 4.23 -0.28
CA GLN A 63 -6.41 3.05 0.51
C GLN A 63 -5.44 1.87 0.31
N LEU A 64 -5.08 1.56 -0.93
CA LEU A 64 -4.13 0.48 -1.24
C LEU A 64 -2.76 0.70 -0.58
N SER A 65 -2.33 1.94 -0.36
CA SER A 65 -1.05 2.28 0.25
C SER A 65 -0.93 1.88 1.72
N HIS A 66 -2.05 1.55 2.37
CA HIS A 66 -2.12 1.12 3.77
C HIS A 66 -2.31 -0.40 3.92
N THR A 67 -2.27 -1.17 2.82
CA THR A 67 -2.63 -2.60 2.81
C THR A 67 -1.59 -3.45 2.09
N SER A 68 -1.61 -4.76 2.32
CA SER A 68 -0.93 -5.73 1.45
C SER A 68 -1.60 -5.75 0.08
N LEU A 69 -0.80 -5.78 -0.98
CA LEU A 69 -1.29 -5.78 -2.36
C LEU A 69 -1.57 -7.19 -2.88
N LEU A 70 -1.05 -8.22 -2.19
CA LEU A 70 -1.25 -9.63 -2.50
C LEU A 70 -1.79 -10.38 -1.27
N ASN A 71 -2.76 -11.25 -1.49
CA ASN A 71 -3.43 -12.05 -0.46
C ASN A 71 -3.17 -13.56 -0.60
N SER A 72 -2.56 -13.98 -1.72
CA SER A 72 -2.23 -15.37 -1.97
C SER A 72 -1.33 -15.93 -0.86
N ARG A 73 -1.62 -17.17 -0.45
CA ARG A 73 -0.90 -17.81 0.64
C ARG A 73 0.56 -18.08 0.26
N SER A 74 1.48 -17.33 0.86
CA SER A 74 2.93 -17.47 0.65
C SER A 74 3.65 -18.25 1.76
N TYR A 75 3.02 -18.45 2.91
CA TYR A 75 3.65 -19.02 4.10
C TYR A 75 2.81 -20.13 4.75
N ALA A 76 3.48 -21.07 5.42
CA ALA A 76 2.86 -22.17 6.16
C ALA A 76 3.21 -22.09 7.66
N PHE A 77 2.20 -22.14 8.54
CA PHE A 77 2.41 -22.14 9.99
C PHE A 77 2.65 -23.54 10.56
N LYS A 78 2.26 -24.57 9.81
CA LYS A 78 2.36 -25.98 10.17
C LYS A 78 2.49 -26.86 8.92
N PRO A 79 3.04 -28.07 9.02
CA PRO A 79 3.36 -28.92 7.87
C PRO A 79 2.22 -29.13 6.88
N GLU A 80 1.00 -29.33 7.37
CA GLU A 80 -0.18 -29.55 6.51
C GLU A 80 -0.59 -28.31 5.69
N ASP A 81 -0.12 -27.12 6.05
CA ASP A 81 -0.40 -25.90 5.28
C ASP A 81 0.52 -25.76 4.06
N ILE A 82 1.65 -26.47 4.01
CA ILE A 82 2.59 -26.42 2.89
C ILE A 82 1.90 -26.80 1.58
N ALA A 83 1.05 -27.82 1.60
CA ALA A 83 0.31 -28.28 0.41
C ALA A 83 -0.70 -27.24 -0.13
N LYS A 84 -1.08 -26.26 0.69
CA LYS A 84 -2.03 -25.19 0.34
C LYS A 84 -1.34 -24.00 -0.35
N ILE A 85 -0.01 -23.95 -0.37
CA ILE A 85 0.75 -22.91 -1.06
C ILE A 85 0.78 -23.22 -2.55
N LYS A 86 0.32 -22.26 -3.38
CA LYS A 86 0.25 -22.40 -4.84
C LYS A 86 0.98 -21.24 -5.50
N LEU A 87 2.19 -21.49 -6.01
CA LEU A 87 2.99 -20.47 -6.70
C LEU A 87 2.24 -19.80 -7.86
N LYS A 88 1.45 -20.59 -8.60
CA LYS A 88 0.65 -20.09 -9.72
C LYS A 88 -0.41 -19.07 -9.31
N GLU A 89 -0.96 -19.17 -8.10
CA GLU A 89 -1.94 -18.21 -7.58
C GLU A 89 -1.26 -16.88 -7.29
N ILE A 90 -0.06 -16.89 -6.68
CA ILE A 90 0.76 -15.70 -6.44
C ILE A 90 1.11 -15.01 -7.77
N ASP A 91 1.56 -15.77 -8.77
CA ASP A 91 1.91 -15.23 -10.10
C ASP A 91 0.70 -14.59 -10.80
N GLN A 92 -0.48 -15.21 -10.68
CA GLN A 92 -1.70 -14.71 -11.32
C GLN A 92 -2.24 -13.48 -10.60
N GLU A 93 -2.27 -13.49 -9.27
CA GLU A 93 -2.67 -12.33 -8.47
C GLU A 93 -1.78 -11.13 -8.76
N TYR A 94 -0.46 -11.32 -8.78
CA TYR A 94 0.49 -10.27 -9.15
C TYR A 94 0.19 -9.63 -10.52
N LYS A 95 -0.02 -10.44 -11.56
CA LYS A 95 -0.34 -9.94 -12.90
C LYS A 95 -1.67 -9.17 -12.91
N ASN A 96 -2.67 -9.67 -12.19
CA ASN A 96 -3.98 -9.04 -12.08
C ASN A 96 -3.87 -7.70 -11.34
N THR A 97 -3.25 -7.67 -10.17
CA THR A 97 -3.05 -6.45 -9.37
C THR A 97 -2.21 -5.42 -10.12
N ARG A 98 -1.14 -5.84 -10.83
CA ARG A 98 -0.32 -4.93 -11.64
C ARG A 98 -1.13 -4.31 -12.78
N THR A 99 -1.99 -5.10 -13.44
CA THR A 99 -2.90 -4.61 -14.48
C THR A 99 -3.90 -3.62 -13.90
N GLN A 100 -4.49 -3.92 -12.75
CA GLN A 100 -5.42 -3.03 -12.05
C GLN A 100 -4.75 -1.69 -11.71
N LEU A 101 -3.58 -1.72 -11.05
CA LEU A 101 -2.81 -0.50 -10.71
C LEU A 101 -2.47 0.33 -11.95
N ASN A 102 -2.05 -0.31 -13.05
CA ASN A 102 -1.75 0.41 -14.29
C ASN A 102 -2.97 1.11 -14.88
N ASN A 103 -4.16 0.53 -14.72
CA ASN A 103 -5.43 1.08 -15.20
C ASN A 103 -6.01 2.20 -14.31
N LEU A 104 -5.42 2.46 -13.13
CA LEU A 104 -5.80 3.60 -12.29
C LEU A 104 -5.23 4.90 -12.86
N HIS A 105 -6.08 5.90 -13.03
CA HIS A 105 -5.75 7.21 -13.56
C HIS A 105 -6.05 8.25 -12.48
N PRO A 106 -5.15 8.43 -11.49
CA PRO A 106 -5.38 9.41 -10.43
C PRO A 106 -5.41 10.83 -10.98
N ILE A 107 -5.81 11.78 -10.15
CA ILE A 107 -5.71 13.20 -10.48
C ILE A 107 -4.25 13.56 -10.85
N PRO A 108 -4.03 14.48 -11.80
CA PRO A 108 -2.72 14.75 -12.38
C PRO A 108 -1.83 15.63 -11.47
N LEU A 109 -1.81 15.36 -10.17
CA LEU A 109 -0.89 15.98 -9.22
C LEU A 109 0.32 15.07 -8.99
N LYS A 110 1.50 15.68 -8.82
CA LYS A 110 2.77 14.96 -8.64
C LYS A 110 2.73 13.96 -7.48
N ALA A 111 2.07 14.31 -6.37
CA ALA A 111 1.94 13.43 -5.21
C ALA A 111 1.28 12.09 -5.58
N PHE A 112 0.15 12.12 -6.29
CA PHE A 112 -0.57 10.91 -6.67
C PHE A 112 0.08 10.15 -7.83
N GLN A 113 0.78 10.84 -8.74
CA GLN A 113 1.62 10.15 -9.72
C GLN A 113 2.77 9.40 -9.04
N THR A 114 3.38 10.00 -8.01
CA THR A 114 4.42 9.35 -7.21
C THR A 114 3.85 8.16 -6.43
N LEU A 115 2.66 8.32 -5.82
CA LEU A 115 1.95 7.23 -5.16
C LEU A 115 1.74 6.03 -6.09
N LYS A 116 1.33 6.25 -7.35
CA LYS A 116 1.18 5.15 -8.33
C LYS A 116 2.48 4.39 -8.54
N GLN A 117 3.60 5.10 -8.68
CA GLN A 117 4.91 4.47 -8.86
C GLN A 117 5.37 3.72 -7.61
N ASN A 118 5.09 4.27 -6.43
CA ASN A 118 5.37 3.62 -5.16
C ASN A 118 4.57 2.33 -5.01
N LEU A 119 3.27 2.34 -5.32
CA LEU A 119 2.42 1.14 -5.30
C LEU A 119 2.91 0.06 -6.27
N LEU A 120 3.31 0.43 -7.49
CA LEU A 120 3.88 -0.53 -8.45
C LEU A 120 5.20 -1.13 -7.96
N THR A 121 6.05 -0.31 -7.34
CA THR A 121 7.31 -0.76 -6.74
C THR A 121 7.05 -1.67 -5.53
N ALA A 122 6.09 -1.32 -4.68
CA ALA A 122 5.64 -2.11 -3.55
C ALA A 122 5.13 -3.48 -4.00
N LEU A 123 4.29 -3.51 -5.04
CA LEU A 123 3.78 -4.74 -5.62
C LEU A 123 4.92 -5.64 -6.12
N ASP A 124 5.92 -5.08 -6.80
CA ASP A 124 7.07 -5.84 -7.29
C ASP A 124 7.91 -6.41 -6.14
N GLN A 125 8.11 -5.65 -5.05
CA GLN A 125 8.81 -6.09 -3.85
C GLN A 125 8.05 -7.18 -3.10
N GLU A 126 6.75 -6.98 -2.88
CA GLU A 126 5.85 -7.91 -2.20
C GLU A 126 5.72 -9.22 -2.97
N TYR A 127 5.54 -9.16 -4.29
CA TYR A 127 5.53 -10.33 -5.16
C TYR A 127 6.82 -11.14 -5.03
N ARG A 128 7.98 -10.48 -5.13
CA ARG A 128 9.27 -11.14 -5.03
C ARG A 128 9.43 -11.83 -3.67
N HIS A 129 9.09 -11.13 -2.59
CA HIS A 129 9.13 -11.68 -1.24
C HIS A 129 8.18 -12.89 -1.09
N ASN A 130 6.91 -12.75 -1.46
CA ASN A 130 5.90 -13.78 -1.32
C ASN A 130 6.21 -15.02 -2.18
N TYR A 131 6.67 -14.82 -3.42
CA TYR A 131 7.07 -15.91 -4.31
C TYR A 131 8.25 -16.69 -3.73
N LEU A 132 9.28 -16.01 -3.23
CA LEU A 132 10.46 -16.66 -2.67
C LEU A 132 10.13 -17.42 -1.39
N THR A 133 9.37 -16.81 -0.47
CA THR A 133 8.88 -17.47 0.76
C THR A 133 8.08 -18.73 0.42
N ALA A 134 7.16 -18.63 -0.54
CA ALA A 134 6.36 -19.76 -0.99
C ALA A 134 7.19 -20.87 -1.63
N ALA A 135 8.13 -20.50 -2.51
CA ALA A 135 8.94 -21.45 -3.25
C ALA A 135 9.90 -22.21 -2.32
N ALA A 136 10.39 -21.57 -1.26
CA ALA A 136 11.37 -22.12 -0.33
C ALA A 136 10.95 -23.42 0.36
N PHE A 137 9.64 -23.68 0.50
CA PHE A 137 9.15 -24.95 1.04
C PHE A 137 9.45 -26.16 0.13
N SER A 138 9.69 -25.94 -1.17
CA SER A 138 10.03 -26.98 -2.14
C SER A 138 11.40 -26.80 -2.79
N GLN A 139 11.88 -25.56 -2.86
CA GLN A 139 13.08 -25.10 -3.57
C GLN A 139 13.83 -24.09 -2.68
N PRO A 140 14.35 -24.52 -1.51
CA PRO A 140 15.00 -23.62 -0.55
C PRO A 140 16.23 -22.90 -1.13
N GLU A 141 16.85 -23.44 -2.17
CA GLU A 141 18.01 -22.86 -2.84
C GLU A 141 17.69 -21.53 -3.52
N LYS A 142 16.42 -21.27 -3.85
CA LYS A 142 15.99 -19.97 -4.39
C LYS A 142 16.20 -18.81 -3.43
N LEU A 143 16.32 -19.09 -2.12
CA LEU A 143 16.62 -18.07 -1.11
C LEU A 143 18.12 -17.71 -1.05
N LEU A 144 19.00 -18.44 -1.75
CA LEU A 144 20.45 -18.17 -1.78
C LEU A 144 20.78 -16.97 -2.70
N ILE A 145 20.18 -15.83 -2.42
CA ILE A 145 20.37 -14.55 -3.10
C ILE A 145 20.87 -13.49 -2.12
N SER A 146 21.71 -12.57 -2.59
CA SER A 146 22.32 -11.53 -1.75
C SER A 146 21.50 -10.25 -1.63
N ASP A 147 20.45 -10.09 -2.43
CA ASP A 147 19.68 -8.85 -2.57
C ASP A 147 19.00 -8.39 -1.27
N TYR A 148 18.73 -9.30 -0.34
CA TYR A 148 18.15 -9.01 0.98
C TYR A 148 19.21 -8.85 2.08
N GLY A 149 20.49 -8.72 1.71
CA GLY A 149 21.59 -8.52 2.65
C GLY A 149 22.15 -9.81 3.27
N GLN A 150 23.31 -9.66 3.92
CA GLN A 150 24.10 -10.80 4.43
C GLN A 150 23.40 -11.58 5.54
N GLN A 151 22.58 -10.91 6.35
CA GLN A 151 21.81 -11.57 7.42
C GLN A 151 20.81 -12.57 6.84
N CYS A 152 19.98 -12.15 5.87
CA CYS A 152 18.99 -13.05 5.27
C CYS A 152 19.67 -14.15 4.46
N PHE A 153 20.80 -13.84 3.78
CA PHE A 153 21.60 -14.83 3.09
C PHE A 153 22.17 -15.92 4.03
N ALA A 154 22.61 -15.55 5.24
CA ALA A 154 23.08 -16.51 6.23
C ALA A 154 21.94 -17.44 6.73
N ILE A 155 20.72 -16.93 6.85
CA ILE A 155 19.53 -17.74 7.17
C ILE A 155 19.25 -18.71 6.02
N ALA A 156 19.29 -18.24 4.78
CA ALA A 156 19.10 -19.09 3.60
C ALA A 156 20.14 -20.23 3.53
N LYS A 157 21.41 -19.97 3.84
CA LYS A 157 22.43 -21.03 3.97
C LYS A 157 22.09 -22.03 5.05
N SER A 158 21.58 -21.56 6.19
CA SER A 158 21.18 -22.41 7.31
C SER A 158 20.03 -23.34 6.95
N LEU A 159 19.08 -22.87 6.12
CA LEU A 159 17.99 -23.66 5.56
C LEU A 159 18.47 -24.71 4.55
N ASN A 160 19.49 -24.40 3.75
CA ASN A 160 20.00 -25.25 2.67
C ASN A 160 21.05 -26.29 3.11
N THR A 161 21.18 -26.54 4.41
CA THR A 161 22.07 -27.63 4.89
C THR A 161 21.51 -29.00 4.51
N ARG A 162 22.39 -29.90 4.07
CA ARG A 162 22.00 -31.28 3.68
C ARG A 162 21.77 -32.20 4.88
N ASN A 163 22.33 -31.86 6.04
CA ASN A 163 22.24 -32.68 7.23
C ASN A 163 21.00 -32.29 8.06
N SER A 164 20.07 -33.23 8.25
CA SER A 164 18.84 -32.97 9.00
C SER A 164 19.07 -32.57 10.46
N ASN A 165 20.06 -33.15 11.15
CA ASN A 165 20.37 -32.76 12.53
C ASN A 165 20.88 -31.31 12.60
N THR A 166 21.73 -30.92 11.64
CA THR A 166 22.17 -29.52 11.51
C THR A 166 20.99 -28.59 11.21
N LEU A 167 20.05 -29.00 10.35
CA LEU A 167 18.85 -28.21 10.04
C LEU A 167 17.98 -28.00 11.30
N LEU A 168 17.76 -29.05 12.08
CA LEU A 168 17.02 -28.98 13.34
C LEU A 168 17.71 -28.04 14.34
N GLN A 169 19.03 -28.13 14.46
CA GLN A 169 19.80 -27.23 15.33
C GLN A 169 19.74 -25.77 14.85
N ASN A 170 19.84 -25.54 13.53
CA ASN A 170 19.70 -24.21 12.95
C ASN A 170 18.32 -23.60 13.27
N ALA A 171 17.27 -24.39 13.18
CA ALA A 171 15.92 -23.95 13.50
C ALA A 171 15.75 -23.62 15.00
N LYS A 172 16.36 -24.39 15.91
CA LYS A 172 16.42 -24.05 17.34
C LYS A 172 17.13 -22.72 17.57
N ASN A 173 18.31 -22.54 16.98
CA ASN A 173 19.08 -21.30 17.08
C ASN A 173 18.31 -20.10 16.53
N SER A 174 17.52 -20.30 15.48
CA SER A 174 16.64 -19.26 14.92
C SER A 174 15.54 -18.86 15.91
N LEU A 175 14.83 -19.83 16.51
CA LEU A 175 13.83 -19.54 17.53
C LEU A 175 14.44 -18.86 18.77
N ASP A 176 15.62 -19.29 19.21
CA ASP A 176 16.31 -18.67 20.35
C ASP A 176 16.66 -17.20 20.09
N LYS A 177 17.14 -16.88 18.88
CA LYS A 177 17.40 -15.49 18.48
C LYS A 177 16.13 -14.66 18.49
N GLU A 178 15.04 -15.22 17.97
CA GLU A 178 13.75 -14.55 17.98
C GLU A 178 13.25 -14.31 19.41
N ASN A 179 13.27 -15.32 20.28
CA ASN A 179 12.85 -15.19 21.67
C ASN A 179 13.68 -14.13 22.41
N LYS A 180 14.99 -14.07 22.17
CA LYS A 180 15.86 -13.00 22.70
C LYS A 180 15.45 -11.61 22.21
N HIS A 181 15.00 -11.49 20.97
CA HIS A 181 14.46 -10.22 20.46
C HIS A 181 13.11 -9.88 21.10
N GLN A 182 12.19 -10.84 21.21
CA GLN A 182 10.88 -10.64 21.83
C GLN A 182 10.99 -10.22 23.31
N LEU A 183 11.97 -10.76 24.06
CA LEU A 183 12.27 -10.31 25.42
C LEU A 183 12.64 -8.83 25.47
N LYS A 184 13.45 -8.34 24.52
CA LYS A 184 13.82 -6.91 24.45
C LYS A 184 12.63 -6.00 24.14
N LEU A 185 11.58 -6.55 23.52
CA LEU A 185 10.32 -5.86 23.25
C LEU A 185 9.34 -5.93 24.44
N GLY A 186 9.74 -6.56 25.57
CA GLY A 186 8.92 -6.64 26.79
C GLY A 186 7.92 -7.80 26.82
N ASN A 187 8.07 -8.80 25.95
CA ASN A 187 7.21 -9.99 26.02
C ASN A 187 7.52 -10.85 27.25
N ASP A 188 6.49 -11.53 27.75
CA ASP A 188 6.54 -12.38 28.94
C ASP A 188 7.55 -13.54 28.78
N PRO A 189 8.56 -13.66 29.69
CA PRO A 189 9.50 -14.77 29.69
C PRO A 189 8.85 -16.15 29.78
N ASP A 190 7.76 -16.32 30.54
CA ASP A 190 7.09 -17.62 30.72
C ASP A 190 6.41 -18.07 29.43
N PHE A 191 5.78 -17.13 28.73
CA PHE A 191 5.25 -17.36 27.38
C PHE A 191 6.36 -17.82 26.41
N LEU A 192 7.52 -17.16 26.43
CA LEU A 192 8.63 -17.50 25.52
C LEU A 192 9.28 -18.86 25.87
N ALA A 193 9.38 -19.20 27.16
CA ALA A 193 9.81 -20.51 27.61
C ALA A 193 8.83 -21.61 27.15
N LYS A 194 7.52 -21.37 27.28
CA LYS A 194 6.50 -22.30 26.80
C LYS A 194 6.58 -22.50 25.29
N ARG A 195 6.75 -21.41 24.53
CA ARG A 195 6.95 -21.43 23.08
C ARG A 195 8.17 -22.29 22.68
N ALA A 196 9.28 -22.16 23.40
CA ALA A 196 10.48 -22.96 23.15
C ALA A 196 10.24 -24.46 23.40
N GLN A 197 9.56 -24.80 24.50
CA GLN A 197 9.20 -26.19 24.83
C GLN A 197 8.28 -26.82 23.76
N ASP A 198 7.29 -26.06 23.29
CA ASP A 198 6.37 -26.53 22.26
C ASP A 198 7.10 -26.74 20.92
N PHE A 199 8.06 -25.89 20.59
CA PHE A 199 8.89 -26.07 19.41
C PHE A 199 9.83 -27.28 19.53
N ASP A 200 10.44 -27.49 20.69
CA ASP A 200 11.25 -28.69 20.96
C ASP A 200 10.44 -29.97 20.79
N SER A 201 9.16 -29.96 21.17
CA SER A 201 8.24 -31.08 20.96
C SER A 201 7.95 -31.29 19.46
N LYS A 202 7.76 -30.22 18.69
CA LYS A 202 7.61 -30.27 17.22
C LYS A 202 8.83 -30.87 16.54
N LEU A 203 10.04 -30.52 16.99
CA LEU A 203 11.30 -31.06 16.43
C LEU A 203 11.58 -32.52 16.81
N LYS A 204 10.78 -33.13 17.68
CA LYS A 204 10.81 -34.58 17.98
C LYS A 204 9.71 -35.36 17.24
N SER A 205 8.85 -34.67 16.49
CA SER A 205 7.73 -35.29 15.78
C SER A 205 8.15 -35.90 14.44
N LYS A 206 7.26 -36.69 13.83
CA LYS A 206 7.43 -37.21 12.46
C LYS A 206 7.63 -36.12 11.39
N ASN A 207 7.20 -34.88 11.67
CA ASN A 207 7.31 -33.74 10.78
C ASN A 207 8.44 -32.78 11.19
N ALA A 208 9.41 -33.23 11.99
CA ALA A 208 10.48 -32.38 12.54
C ALA A 208 11.20 -31.53 11.49
N VAL A 209 11.55 -32.12 10.34
CA VAL A 209 12.21 -31.41 9.23
C VAL A 209 11.33 -30.29 8.69
N GLN A 210 10.03 -30.54 8.50
CA GLN A 210 9.10 -29.52 8.00
C GLN A 210 8.93 -28.38 9.00
N TYR A 211 8.86 -28.68 10.31
CA TYR A 211 8.84 -27.64 11.33
C TYR A 211 10.14 -26.82 11.37
N ALA A 212 11.29 -27.45 11.17
CA ALA A 212 12.57 -26.76 11.08
C ALA A 212 12.63 -25.83 9.85
N GLN A 213 12.16 -26.30 8.70
CA GLN A 213 12.04 -25.49 7.47
C GLN A 213 11.10 -24.30 7.68
N ILE A 214 9.92 -24.52 8.28
CA ILE A 214 8.95 -23.47 8.61
C ILE A 214 9.61 -22.37 9.45
N GLN A 215 10.32 -22.71 10.53
CA GLN A 215 10.98 -21.71 11.38
C GLN A 215 12.05 -20.92 10.63
N LEU A 216 12.89 -21.57 9.82
CA LEU A 216 13.95 -20.90 9.07
C LEU A 216 13.42 -20.05 7.91
N ILE A 217 12.35 -20.49 7.24
CA ILE A 217 11.65 -19.68 6.23
C ILE A 217 10.99 -18.47 6.90
N ARG A 218 10.47 -18.61 8.12
CA ARG A 218 9.94 -17.47 8.89
C ARG A 218 11.00 -16.43 9.19
N ASP A 219 12.15 -16.89 9.68
CA ASP A 219 13.28 -16.04 10.02
C ASP A 219 13.78 -15.30 8.77
N TRP A 220 13.88 -16.01 7.63
CA TRP A 220 14.22 -15.40 6.36
C TRP A 220 13.17 -14.38 5.91
N SER A 221 11.88 -14.72 5.97
CA SER A 221 10.78 -13.86 5.53
C SER A 221 10.70 -12.58 6.38
N ASN A 222 10.85 -12.70 7.71
CA ASN A 222 10.92 -11.53 8.59
C ASN A 222 12.15 -10.65 8.29
N CYS A 223 13.28 -11.27 7.94
CA CYS A 223 14.50 -10.56 7.56
C CYS A 223 14.37 -9.84 6.21
N ALA A 224 13.69 -10.47 5.25
CA ALA A 224 13.56 -10.01 3.87
C ALA A 224 12.32 -9.13 3.63
N ASN A 225 11.50 -8.89 4.66
CA ASN A 225 10.25 -8.16 4.54
C ASN A 225 10.51 -6.72 4.07
N PRO A 226 9.93 -6.28 2.94
CA PRO A 226 10.09 -4.90 2.49
C PRO A 226 9.40 -3.94 3.47
N HIS A 227 10.18 -3.14 4.19
CA HIS A 227 9.64 -2.02 4.94
C HIS A 227 9.40 -0.85 3.99
N GLN A 228 8.17 -0.34 3.93
CA GLN A 228 7.86 0.91 3.27
C GLN A 228 7.41 1.94 4.29
N ALA A 229 7.99 3.15 4.21
CA ALA A 229 7.53 4.29 4.98
C ALA A 229 6.22 4.80 4.36
N GLN A 230 5.24 5.07 5.21
CA GLN A 230 3.96 5.66 4.80
C GLN A 230 4.09 7.19 4.68
N ASP A 231 3.37 7.77 3.72
CA ASP A 231 3.23 9.22 3.59
C ASP A 231 1.84 9.64 4.09
N GLU A 232 1.79 10.07 5.35
CA GLU A 232 0.55 10.51 6.02
C GLU A 232 -0.02 11.81 5.42
N GLN A 233 0.67 12.50 4.52
CA GLN A 233 0.26 13.80 4.00
C GLN A 233 -0.70 13.71 2.79
N LEU A 234 -0.90 12.52 2.22
CA LEU A 234 -1.67 12.35 0.98
C LEU A 234 -3.14 12.78 1.12
N GLU A 235 -3.79 12.46 2.24
CA GLU A 235 -5.17 12.89 2.54
C GLU A 235 -5.28 14.41 2.60
N GLN A 236 -4.31 15.07 3.24
CA GLN A 236 -4.29 16.53 3.36
C GLN A 236 -4.10 17.19 1.99
N ILE A 237 -3.22 16.66 1.15
CA ILE A 237 -3.00 17.13 -0.22
C ILE A 237 -4.28 16.97 -1.04
N PHE A 238 -4.93 15.81 -0.94
CA PHE A 238 -6.19 15.54 -1.64
C PHE A 238 -7.26 16.56 -1.25
N ARG A 239 -7.49 16.75 0.05
CA ARG A 239 -8.48 17.69 0.58
C ARG A 239 -8.23 19.14 0.17
N ASN A 240 -7.01 19.63 0.38
CA ASN A 240 -6.70 21.06 0.23
C ASN A 240 -6.53 21.50 -1.23
N THR A 241 -6.20 20.58 -2.14
CA THR A 241 -5.85 20.93 -3.52
C THR A 241 -6.99 20.66 -4.50
N VAL A 242 -7.82 19.66 -4.20
CA VAL A 242 -8.82 19.14 -5.15
C VAL A 242 -10.18 19.81 -4.96
N PHE A 243 -10.53 20.08 -3.71
CA PHE A 243 -11.86 20.54 -3.34
C PHE A 243 -11.86 22.03 -3.00
N ILE A 244 -12.89 22.71 -3.48
CA ILE A 244 -13.17 24.12 -3.16
C ILE A 244 -13.59 24.24 -1.70
N GLN A 245 -14.36 23.26 -1.24
CA GLN A 245 -14.80 23.11 0.14
C GLN A 245 -14.86 21.63 0.49
N THR A 246 -14.39 21.28 1.68
CA THR A 246 -14.52 19.93 2.25
C THR A 246 -15.25 19.98 3.58
N LYS A 247 -15.99 18.92 3.89
CA LYS A 247 -16.66 18.70 5.16
C LYS A 247 -16.35 17.29 5.66
N GLU A 248 -16.05 17.18 6.94
CA GLU A 248 -16.06 15.91 7.66
C GLU A 248 -17.51 15.57 8.00
N VAL A 249 -18.01 14.47 7.45
CA VAL A 249 -19.41 14.06 7.61
C VAL A 249 -19.57 13.29 8.90
N TYR A 250 -18.66 12.34 9.14
CA TYR A 250 -18.62 11.49 10.31
C TYR A 250 -17.19 11.01 10.54
N CYS A 251 -16.78 10.89 11.81
CA CYS A 251 -15.54 10.22 12.19
C CYS A 251 -15.80 9.35 13.41
N ASP A 252 -15.31 8.11 13.38
CA ASP A 252 -15.31 7.24 14.54
C ASP A 252 -14.43 7.86 15.65
N LYS A 253 -14.95 7.86 16.88
CA LYS A 253 -14.16 8.29 18.04
C LYS A 253 -13.21 7.15 18.45
N PRO A 254 -11.95 7.46 18.82
CA PRO A 254 -11.02 6.47 19.34
C PRO A 254 -11.52 5.82 20.64
#